data_AF-A0A498GRV1-F1
#
_entry.id   AF-A0A498GRV1-F1
#
_cell.length_a   1.000
_cell.length_b   1.000
_cell.length_c   1.000
_cell.angle_alpha   90.00
_cell.angle_beta   90.00
_cell.angle_gamma   90.00
#
_symmetry.space_group_name_H-M   'P 1'
#
loop_
_entity.id
_entity.type
_entity.pdbx_description
1 polymer ?
#
loop_
_entity_poly.entity_id
_entity_poly.type
_entity_poly.pdbx_seq_one_letter_code
_entity_poly.pdbx_strand_id
1 'polypeptide(L)'
;MPVSFNSRNSIQNNPVSIQSILSNHSSDNPFPPGSVEEIKLFLDMDGVLTDFTGACEKLGNDMMFWYSNDRELFWKKITSAGVEFWSEMAWMSGGKELHGFLRSSGSCPTILSALPGPERKKALTNAREGKIKWLRKELGISYAETAILCYRPEKALQSGIARILIDDNSENIREWEEAGGIGILHKNTSRTIRHFSKILEIEQKF
;
A
#
# COMPACT_ATOMS: atom_id res chain seq x y z
N MET A 1 -41.40 36.99 -47.46
CA MET A 1 -42.78 37.42 -47.15
C MET A 1 -43.70 36.21 -47.29
N PRO A 2 -44.80 36.06 -46.53
CA PRO A 2 -45.09 36.48 -45.17
C PRO A 2 -45.61 35.30 -44.29
N VAL A 3 -45.77 35.63 -43.02
CA VAL A 3 -46.37 34.86 -41.92
C VAL A 3 -47.88 34.70 -42.13
N SER A 4 -48.47 33.57 -41.72
CA SER A 4 -49.91 33.48 -41.46
C SER A 4 -50.18 32.85 -40.09
N PHE A 5 -51.08 33.51 -39.36
CA PHE A 5 -51.58 33.20 -38.02
C PHE A 5 -52.74 32.20 -38.08
N ASN A 6 -52.89 31.35 -37.05
CA ASN A 6 -54.18 31.26 -36.33
C ASN A 6 -54.10 30.53 -34.97
N SER A 7 -54.23 31.33 -33.90
CA SER A 7 -55.31 31.35 -32.91
C SER A 7 -55.81 30.09 -32.15
N ARG A 8 -55.63 30.18 -30.81
CA ARG A 8 -56.58 29.88 -29.68
C ARG A 8 -56.80 28.40 -29.30
N ASN A 9 -56.95 27.99 -28.03
CA ASN A 9 -56.97 28.63 -26.70
C ASN A 9 -57.04 27.50 -25.64
N SER A 10 -56.35 27.63 -24.50
CA SER A 10 -57.01 27.79 -23.19
C SER A 10 -55.95 27.96 -22.06
N ILE A 11 -56.19 28.97 -21.24
CA ILE A 11 -55.41 29.42 -20.08
C ILE A 11 -56.25 29.13 -18.85
N GLN A 12 -55.64 28.65 -17.76
CA GLN A 12 -56.11 28.95 -16.42
C GLN A 12 -54.92 29.22 -15.50
N ASN A 13 -54.96 30.40 -14.88
CA ASN A 13 -53.99 30.97 -13.95
C ASN A 13 -54.28 30.55 -12.50
N ASN A 14 -53.26 30.78 -11.65
CA ASN A 14 -53.27 31.45 -10.32
C ASN A 14 -52.73 30.67 -9.09
N PRO A 15 -52.23 31.36 -8.04
CA PRO A 15 -50.84 31.22 -7.59
C PRO A 15 -50.65 30.92 -6.07
N VAL A 16 -49.37 30.85 -5.69
CA VAL A 16 -48.68 30.73 -4.38
C VAL A 16 -49.41 31.18 -3.11
N SER A 17 -49.22 30.45 -2.01
CA SER A 17 -49.18 31.02 -0.65
C SER A 17 -48.23 30.27 0.29
N ILE A 18 -47.52 31.03 1.14
CA ILE A 18 -46.45 30.63 2.06
C ILE A 18 -46.93 30.79 3.52
N GLN A 19 -46.49 29.86 4.37
CA GLN A 19 -46.33 29.89 5.85
C GLN A 19 -47.55 29.85 6.80
N SER A 20 -47.53 28.80 7.64
CA SER A 20 -47.65 28.84 9.12
C SER A 20 -47.64 27.37 9.63
N ILE A 21 -47.18 26.93 10.79
CA ILE A 21 -46.45 27.43 11.97
C ILE A 21 -45.96 26.16 12.73
N LEU A 22 -44.77 26.28 13.33
CA LEU A 22 -44.11 25.54 14.44
C LEU A 22 -44.83 24.37 15.15
N SER A 23 -44.09 23.28 15.44
CA SER A 23 -43.63 22.93 16.81
C SER A 23 -42.89 21.58 16.92
N ASN A 24 -41.73 21.64 17.60
CA ASN A 24 -41.10 20.67 18.52
C ASN A 24 -41.00 19.18 18.17
N HIS A 25 -39.78 18.68 17.98
CA HIS A 25 -39.14 17.83 19.00
C HIS A 25 -37.66 17.59 18.69
N SER A 26 -36.84 17.82 19.71
CA SER A 26 -35.46 17.35 19.85
C SER A 26 -35.40 15.83 19.72
N SER A 27 -34.47 15.34 18.90
CA SER A 27 -33.79 14.09 19.15
C SER A 27 -32.37 14.21 18.62
N ASP A 28 -31.43 14.04 19.54
CA ASP A 28 -30.02 13.82 19.27
C ASP A 28 -29.88 12.78 18.16
N ASN A 29 -29.19 13.11 17.07
CA ASN A 29 -28.64 12.09 16.19
C ASN A 29 -27.45 11.48 16.93
N PRO A 30 -27.51 10.24 17.44
CA PRO A 30 -26.28 9.56 17.77
C PRO A 30 -25.55 9.35 16.45
N PHE A 31 -24.27 9.70 16.42
CA PHE A 31 -23.35 9.34 15.34
C PHE A 31 -23.66 7.91 14.85
N PRO A 32 -23.69 7.67 13.53
CA PRO A 32 -23.89 6.32 13.04
C PRO A 32 -22.80 5.43 13.66
N PRO A 33 -23.12 4.21 14.12
CA PRO A 33 -22.12 3.30 14.64
C PRO A 33 -21.05 3.17 13.58
N GLY A 34 -19.82 3.55 13.94
CA GLY A 34 -18.69 3.59 13.01
C GLY A 34 -18.64 2.29 12.24
N SER A 35 -18.59 2.39 10.91
CA SER A 35 -18.25 1.26 10.07
C SER A 35 -16.95 0.67 10.62
N VAL A 36 -16.96 -0.59 11.03
CA VAL A 36 -15.73 -1.32 11.36
C VAL A 36 -14.88 -1.25 10.10
N GLU A 37 -13.85 -0.40 10.10
CA GLU A 37 -12.95 -0.27 8.96
C GLU A 37 -12.24 -1.61 8.77
N GLU A 38 -12.41 -2.22 7.61
CA GLU A 38 -11.75 -3.48 7.27
C GLU A 38 -10.24 -3.28 7.30
N ILE A 39 -9.54 -4.13 8.07
CA ILE A 39 -8.09 -4.04 8.23
C ILE A 39 -7.41 -4.20 6.87
N LYS A 40 -6.65 -3.20 6.46
CA LYS A 40 -5.83 -3.25 5.26
C LYS A 40 -4.39 -3.60 5.60
N LEU A 41 -3.90 -4.70 5.03
CA LEU A 41 -2.53 -5.18 5.23
C LEU A 41 -1.62 -4.74 4.09
N PHE A 42 -0.46 -4.19 4.44
CA PHE A 42 0.65 -3.86 3.55
C PHE A 42 1.87 -4.71 3.90
N LEU A 43 2.58 -5.17 2.87
CA LEU A 43 3.73 -6.06 3.01
C LEU A 43 4.88 -5.55 2.15
N ASP A 44 6.03 -5.31 2.77
CA ASP A 44 7.24 -4.96 2.03
C ASP A 44 7.82 -6.14 1.24
N MET A 45 8.66 -5.85 0.25
CA MET A 45 9.38 -6.87 -0.52
C MET A 45 10.80 -7.10 -0.05
N ASP A 46 11.62 -6.06 0.07
CA ASP A 46 13.08 -6.21 0.17
C ASP A 46 13.44 -6.48 1.64
N GLY A 47 13.92 -7.67 1.97
CA GLY A 47 14.16 -8.08 3.36
C GLY A 47 12.95 -8.72 4.04
N VAL A 48 11.81 -8.84 3.34
CA VAL A 48 10.60 -9.54 3.84
C VAL A 48 10.18 -10.69 2.92
N LEU A 49 9.93 -10.42 1.63
CA LEU A 49 9.61 -11.44 0.62
C LEU A 49 10.84 -11.85 -0.18
N THR A 50 11.75 -10.93 -0.42
CA THR A 50 12.90 -11.07 -1.29
C THR A 50 14.20 -10.85 -0.53
N ASP A 51 15.21 -11.67 -0.83
CA ASP A 51 16.53 -11.57 -0.24
C ASP A 51 17.39 -10.55 -0.99
N PHE A 52 17.15 -9.27 -0.70
CA PHE A 52 17.89 -8.15 -1.31
C PHE A 52 19.37 -8.17 -0.95
N THR A 53 19.72 -8.51 0.30
CA THR A 53 21.12 -8.59 0.75
C THR A 53 21.85 -9.72 0.04
N GLY A 54 21.27 -10.93 -0.03
CA GLY A 54 21.86 -12.03 -0.79
C GLY A 54 21.95 -11.74 -2.28
N ALA A 55 21.00 -11.00 -2.86
CA ALA A 55 21.11 -10.53 -4.25
C ALA A 55 22.28 -9.55 -4.44
N CYS A 56 22.51 -8.64 -3.48
CA CYS A 56 23.67 -7.76 -3.47
C CYS A 56 24.98 -8.56 -3.38
N GLU A 57 25.09 -9.50 -2.45
CA GLU A 57 26.29 -10.31 -2.25
C GLU A 57 26.67 -11.12 -3.50
N LYS A 58 25.68 -11.57 -4.28
CA LYS A 58 25.92 -12.23 -5.58
C LYS A 58 26.55 -11.31 -6.64
N LEU A 59 26.37 -9.99 -6.53
CA LEU A 59 27.04 -9.02 -7.42
C LEU A 59 28.49 -8.76 -7.01
N GLY A 60 28.83 -9.00 -5.74
CA GLY A 60 30.18 -8.86 -5.21
C GLY A 60 30.20 -8.74 -3.68
N ASN A 61 31.27 -9.24 -3.07
CA ASN A 61 31.42 -9.33 -1.61
C ASN A 61 31.44 -7.96 -0.90
N ASP A 62 31.85 -6.88 -1.59
CA ASP A 62 31.94 -5.53 -1.01
C ASP A 62 30.65 -4.72 -1.12
N MET A 63 29.55 -5.31 -1.62
CA MET A 63 28.32 -4.56 -1.88
C MET A 63 27.75 -3.91 -0.62
N MET A 64 27.71 -4.61 0.51
CA MET A 64 27.21 -4.01 1.76
C MET A 64 28.20 -3.00 2.35
N PHE A 65 29.49 -3.15 2.08
CA PHE A 65 30.47 -2.12 2.43
C PHE A 65 30.23 -0.83 1.63
N TRP A 66 30.01 -0.92 0.31
CA TRP A 66 29.65 0.24 -0.52
C TRP A 66 28.28 0.81 -0.17
N TYR A 67 27.31 -0.02 0.24
CA TYR A 67 26.01 0.45 0.70
C TYR A 67 26.16 1.51 1.80
N SER A 68 27.12 1.34 2.72
CA SER A 68 27.37 2.25 3.83
C SER A 68 28.41 3.34 3.53
N ASN A 69 29.40 3.07 2.67
CA ASN A 69 30.57 3.95 2.50
C ASN A 69 30.67 4.61 1.12
N ASP A 70 30.05 4.04 0.08
CA ASP A 70 30.08 4.55 -1.30
C ASP A 70 28.77 4.22 -2.03
N ARG A 71 27.75 5.05 -1.76
CA ARG A 71 26.41 4.88 -2.35
C ARG A 71 26.44 4.96 -3.87
N GLU A 72 27.35 5.73 -4.46
CA GLU A 72 27.43 5.89 -5.90
C GLU A 72 27.89 4.59 -6.56
N LEU A 73 28.96 3.98 -6.04
CA LEU A 73 29.47 2.72 -6.54
C LEU A 73 28.48 1.57 -6.32
N PHE A 74 27.84 1.52 -5.15
CA PHE A 74 26.77 0.56 -4.85
C PHE A 74 25.67 0.59 -5.92
N TRP A 75 25.12 1.79 -6.18
CA TRP A 75 24.05 1.93 -7.17
C TRP A 75 24.54 1.74 -8.60
N LYS A 76 25.78 2.09 -8.92
CA LYS A 76 26.38 1.81 -10.23
C LYS A 76 26.41 0.31 -10.52
N LYS A 77 26.76 -0.51 -9.53
CA LYS A 77 26.79 -1.98 -9.66
C LYS A 77 25.40 -2.56 -9.86
N ILE A 78 24.42 -2.19 -9.02
CA ILE A 78 23.02 -2.61 -9.18
C ILE A 78 22.46 -2.18 -10.54
N THR A 79 22.72 -0.93 -10.95
CA THR A 79 22.25 -0.40 -12.24
C THR A 79 22.85 -1.17 -13.41
N SER A 80 24.11 -1.61 -13.28
CA SER A 80 24.80 -2.40 -14.30
C SER A 80 24.26 -3.83 -14.41
N ALA A 81 23.80 -4.40 -13.29
CA ALA A 81 23.17 -5.73 -13.24
C ALA A 81 21.75 -5.76 -13.85
N GLY A 82 21.17 -4.60 -14.17
CA GLY A 82 19.95 -4.53 -14.97
C GLY A 82 18.67 -4.82 -14.19
N VAL A 83 17.66 -5.25 -14.92
CA VAL A 83 16.32 -5.59 -14.39
C VAL A 83 16.38 -6.92 -13.62
N GLU A 84 17.25 -7.81 -14.09
CA GLU A 84 17.45 -9.18 -13.61
C GLU A 84 17.89 -9.22 -12.14
N PHE A 85 18.65 -8.21 -11.69
CA PHE A 85 18.98 -8.07 -10.27
C PHE A 85 17.73 -8.12 -9.38
N TRP A 86 16.66 -7.46 -9.79
CA TRP A 86 15.41 -7.38 -9.03
C TRP A 86 14.46 -8.54 -9.36
N SER A 87 14.36 -8.94 -10.64
CA SER A 87 13.41 -9.98 -11.04
C SER A 87 13.83 -11.39 -10.60
N GLU A 88 15.12 -11.62 -10.37
CA GLU A 88 15.69 -12.92 -9.99
C GLU A 88 16.13 -12.98 -8.52
N MET A 89 15.71 -12.02 -7.69
CA MET A 89 15.93 -12.10 -6.25
C MET A 89 15.33 -13.39 -5.69
N ALA A 90 16.11 -14.09 -4.86
CA ALA A 90 15.62 -15.26 -4.17
C ALA A 90 14.53 -14.85 -3.17
N TRP A 91 13.68 -15.81 -2.80
CA TRP A 91 12.81 -15.63 -1.65
C TRP A 91 13.62 -15.42 -0.38
N MET A 92 13.16 -14.49 0.46
CA MET A 92 13.66 -14.36 1.81
C MET A 92 13.40 -15.64 2.61
N SER A 93 14.29 -15.97 3.54
CA SER A 93 14.10 -17.12 4.43
C SER A 93 12.77 -17.01 5.17
N GLY A 94 11.87 -17.97 4.96
CA GLY A 94 10.52 -17.96 5.52
C GLY A 94 9.52 -17.01 4.83
N GLY A 95 9.89 -16.34 3.74
CA GLY A 95 9.01 -15.41 3.02
C GLY A 95 7.79 -16.10 2.40
N LYS A 96 7.97 -17.32 1.85
CA LYS A 96 6.85 -18.15 1.34
C LYS A 96 5.89 -18.57 2.45
N GLU A 97 6.43 -18.94 3.61
CA GLU A 97 5.65 -19.31 4.79
C GLU A 97 4.85 -18.12 5.30
N LEU A 98 5.49 -16.95 5.45
CA LEU A 98 4.82 -15.72 5.87
C LEU A 98 3.68 -15.35 4.91
N HIS A 99 3.96 -15.30 3.60
CA HIS A 99 2.96 -14.97 2.60
C HIS A 99 1.79 -15.97 2.58
N GLY A 100 2.09 -17.27 2.66
CA GLY A 100 1.09 -18.33 2.74
C GLY A 100 0.18 -18.19 3.96
N PHE A 101 0.77 -17.91 5.12
CA PHE A 101 0.03 -17.67 6.36
C PHE A 101 -0.91 -16.47 6.23
N LEU A 102 -0.42 -15.30 5.79
CA LEU A 102 -1.24 -14.09 5.63
C LEU A 102 -2.42 -14.32 4.69
N ARG A 103 -2.19 -15.02 3.57
CA ARG A 103 -3.27 -15.38 2.64
C ARG A 103 -4.29 -16.31 3.29
N SER A 104 -3.84 -17.29 4.06
CA SER A 104 -4.71 -18.26 4.74
C SER A 104 -5.52 -17.64 5.90
N SER A 105 -5.04 -16.54 6.49
CA SER A 105 -5.77 -15.80 7.53
C SER A 105 -6.89 -14.91 6.97
N GLY A 106 -7.10 -14.91 5.65
CA GLY A 106 -8.07 -14.03 4.99
C GLY A 106 -7.54 -12.62 4.71
N SER A 107 -6.28 -12.32 5.04
CA SER A 107 -5.67 -11.00 4.85
C SER A 107 -4.77 -11.01 3.62
N CYS A 108 -5.32 -10.72 2.43
CA CYS A 108 -4.51 -10.58 1.22
C CYS A 108 -3.67 -9.29 1.27
N PRO A 109 -2.34 -9.36 1.40
CA PRO A 109 -1.53 -8.16 1.56
C PRO A 109 -1.43 -7.37 0.25
N THR A 110 -1.53 -6.04 0.33
CA THR A 110 -1.08 -5.14 -0.73
C THR A 110 0.45 -5.03 -0.64
N ILE A 111 1.16 -5.27 -1.73
CA ILE A 111 2.62 -5.09 -1.75
C ILE A 111 2.93 -3.60 -1.72
N LEU A 112 3.81 -3.18 -0.79
CA LEU A 112 4.25 -1.81 -0.64
C LEU A 112 5.77 -1.77 -0.57
N SER A 113 6.44 -1.49 -1.69
CA SER A 113 7.90 -1.57 -1.78
C SER A 113 8.52 -0.26 -2.25
N ALA A 114 9.65 0.08 -1.63
CA ALA A 114 10.40 1.28 -1.96
C ALA A 114 11.18 1.12 -3.27
N LEU A 115 11.31 2.23 -4.01
CA LEU A 115 12.16 2.35 -5.19
C LEU A 115 13.42 3.17 -4.89
N PRO A 116 14.48 3.00 -5.70
CA PRO A 116 15.65 3.89 -5.65
C PRO A 116 15.25 5.36 -5.82
N GLY A 117 16.06 6.27 -5.27
CA GLY A 117 15.79 7.71 -5.33
C GLY A 117 15.65 8.25 -6.76
N PRO A 118 14.84 9.32 -6.96
CA PRO A 118 14.52 9.88 -8.26
C PRO A 118 15.74 10.34 -9.07
N GLU A 119 16.84 10.66 -8.40
CA GLU A 119 18.11 11.03 -9.03
C GLU A 119 18.74 9.86 -9.82
N ARG A 120 18.33 8.62 -9.53
CA ARG A 120 18.89 7.38 -10.11
C ARG A 120 18.00 6.81 -11.19
N LYS A 121 17.68 7.61 -12.21
CA LYS A 121 16.69 7.28 -13.26
C LYS A 121 16.79 5.84 -13.80
N LYS A 122 17.99 5.36 -14.16
CA LYS A 122 18.16 3.99 -14.69
C LYS A 122 17.93 2.92 -13.62
N ALA A 123 18.46 3.11 -12.41
CA ALA A 123 18.22 2.19 -11.29
C ALA A 123 16.73 2.12 -10.95
N LEU A 124 16.06 3.28 -10.93
CA LEU A 124 14.63 3.42 -10.69
C LEU A 124 13.80 2.64 -11.72
N THR A 125 14.08 2.81 -13.02
CA THR A 125 13.40 2.06 -14.09
C THR A 125 13.63 0.56 -13.95
N ASN A 126 14.88 0.14 -13.74
CA ASN A 126 15.22 -1.28 -13.56
C ASN A 126 14.51 -1.89 -12.35
N ALA A 127 14.48 -1.18 -11.22
CA ALA A 127 13.84 -1.62 -9.99
C ALA A 127 12.33 -1.76 -10.15
N ARG A 128 11.68 -0.77 -10.77
CA ARG A 128 10.24 -0.82 -11.03
C ARG A 128 9.89 -1.99 -11.92
N GLU A 129 10.58 -2.16 -13.04
CA GLU A 129 10.32 -3.25 -13.98
C GLU A 129 10.58 -4.63 -13.33
N GLY A 130 11.71 -4.76 -12.65
CA GLY A 130 12.13 -6.05 -12.11
C GLY A 130 11.31 -6.49 -10.90
N LYS A 131 10.90 -5.57 -10.01
CA LYS A 131 9.96 -5.88 -8.92
C LYS A 131 8.61 -6.34 -9.45
N ILE A 132 8.07 -5.67 -10.48
CA ILE A 132 6.81 -6.10 -11.13
C ILE A 132 6.97 -7.48 -11.79
N LYS A 133 8.09 -7.75 -12.46
CA LYS A 133 8.40 -9.08 -13.02
C LYS A 133 8.46 -10.15 -11.94
N TRP A 134 9.14 -9.87 -10.82
CA TRP A 134 9.22 -10.78 -9.68
C TRP A 134 7.83 -11.11 -9.13
N LEU A 135 7.00 -10.08 -8.89
CA LEU A 135 5.64 -10.24 -8.39
C LEU A 135 4.77 -11.07 -9.32
N ARG A 136 4.81 -10.80 -10.63
CA ARG A 136 4.07 -11.60 -11.62
C ARG A 136 4.51 -13.07 -11.61
N LYS A 137 5.81 -13.33 -11.50
CA LYS A 137 6.41 -14.67 -11.51
C LYS A 137 6.06 -15.47 -10.25
N GLU A 138 6.20 -14.86 -9.08
CA GLU A 138 6.18 -15.56 -7.79
C GLU A 138 4.82 -15.50 -7.08
N LEU A 139 4.08 -14.40 -7.23
CA LEU A 139 2.79 -14.17 -6.55
C LEU A 139 1.60 -14.10 -7.52
N GLY A 140 1.85 -13.79 -8.79
CA GLY A 140 0.84 -13.71 -9.85
C GLY A 140 0.45 -12.28 -10.25
N ILE A 141 -0.36 -12.17 -11.30
CA ILE A 141 -0.68 -10.89 -11.96
C ILE A 141 -1.42 -9.90 -11.04
N SER A 142 -2.33 -10.38 -10.19
CA SER A 142 -3.11 -9.53 -9.29
C SER A 142 -2.22 -8.78 -8.27
N TYR A 143 -1.19 -9.44 -7.73
CA TYR A 143 -0.22 -8.79 -6.85
C TYR A 143 0.59 -7.74 -7.60
N ALA A 144 0.98 -8.02 -8.84
CA ALA A 144 1.75 -7.07 -9.64
C ALA A 144 0.95 -5.83 -10.04
N GLU A 145 -0.35 -5.95 -10.31
CA GLU A 145 -1.22 -4.84 -10.69
C GLU A 145 -1.63 -3.95 -9.51
N THR A 146 -1.70 -4.54 -8.31
CA THR A 146 -2.10 -3.82 -7.08
C THR A 146 -0.91 -3.33 -6.25
N ALA A 147 0.31 -3.72 -6.61
CA ALA A 147 1.52 -3.30 -5.91
C ALA A 147 1.73 -1.78 -5.96
N ILE A 148 2.06 -1.22 -4.81
CA ILE A 148 2.42 0.19 -4.65
C ILE A 148 3.95 0.27 -4.61
N LEU A 149 4.53 0.78 -5.70
CA LEU A 149 5.95 1.04 -5.82
C LEU A 149 6.21 2.55 -5.76
N CYS A 150 6.65 3.02 -4.60
CA CYS A 150 6.82 4.42 -4.24
C CYS A 150 8.24 4.70 -3.71
N TYR A 151 8.57 5.96 -3.41
CA TYR A 151 9.79 6.25 -2.66
C TYR A 151 9.60 5.90 -1.19
N ARG A 152 10.70 5.58 -0.51
CA ARG A 152 10.67 5.14 0.89
C ARG A 152 9.86 6.06 1.83
N PRO A 153 10.03 7.40 1.84
CA PRO A 153 9.23 8.28 2.70
C PRO A 153 7.74 8.31 2.34
N GLU A 154 7.37 7.97 1.10
CA GLU A 154 5.97 7.99 0.64
C GLU A 154 5.19 6.78 1.15
N LYS A 155 5.85 5.77 1.73
CA LYS A 155 5.16 4.64 2.38
C LYS A 155 4.19 5.13 3.45
N ALA A 156 4.60 6.11 4.26
CA ALA A 156 3.76 6.65 5.34
C ALA A 156 2.44 7.27 4.84
N LEU A 157 2.37 7.71 3.57
CA LEU A 157 1.14 8.22 2.96
C LEU A 157 0.06 7.14 2.79
N GLN A 158 0.44 5.86 2.84
CA GLN A 158 -0.49 4.73 2.80
C GLN A 158 -0.95 4.32 4.21
N SER A 159 -0.42 4.91 5.26
CA SER A 159 -0.79 4.61 6.64
C SER A 159 -2.15 5.21 7.03
N GLY A 160 -2.60 4.92 8.25
CA GLY A 160 -3.87 5.38 8.83
C GLY A 160 -4.55 4.33 9.70
N ILE A 161 -5.74 4.66 10.20
CA ILE A 161 -6.57 3.77 11.02
C ILE A 161 -6.82 2.45 10.28
N ALA A 162 -6.79 1.33 11.02
CA ALA A 162 -6.98 -0.01 10.51
C ALA A 162 -6.00 -0.42 9.38
N ARG A 163 -4.80 0.18 9.31
CA ARG A 163 -3.77 -0.19 8.32
C ARG A 163 -2.52 -0.76 8.98
N ILE A 164 -2.14 -1.97 8.58
CA ILE A 164 -0.98 -2.68 9.11
C ILE A 164 0.14 -2.67 8.06
N LEU A 165 1.38 -2.36 8.47
CA LEU A 165 2.57 -2.54 7.65
C LEU A 165 3.49 -3.60 8.26
N ILE A 166 3.85 -4.62 7.47
CA ILE A 166 4.95 -5.53 7.76
C ILE A 166 6.17 -5.12 6.93
N ASP A 167 7.24 -4.67 7.58
CA ASP A 167 8.44 -4.10 6.96
C ASP A 167 9.67 -4.41 7.83
N ASP A 168 10.83 -4.66 7.23
CA ASP A 168 12.06 -5.00 7.96
C ASP A 168 12.82 -3.75 8.49
N ASN A 169 12.48 -2.58 7.93
CA ASN A 169 13.09 -1.30 8.24
C ASN A 169 12.35 -0.59 9.38
N SER A 170 13.05 -0.40 10.51
CA SER A 170 12.50 0.25 11.70
C SER A 170 12.08 1.71 11.50
N GLU A 171 12.70 2.40 10.56
CA GLU A 171 12.35 3.79 10.24
C GLU A 171 11.00 3.86 9.50
N ASN A 172 10.76 2.93 8.55
CA ASN A 172 9.46 2.81 7.89
C ASN A 172 8.35 2.51 8.90
N ILE A 173 8.62 1.59 9.84
CA ILE A 173 7.68 1.24 10.90
C ILE A 173 7.34 2.45 11.78
N ARG A 174 8.36 3.21 12.21
CA ARG A 174 8.15 4.42 13.02
C ARG A 174 7.29 5.45 12.29
N GLU A 175 7.65 5.79 11.04
CA GLU A 175 6.89 6.77 10.25
C GLU A 175 5.46 6.28 9.95
N TRP A 176 5.27 4.97 9.78
CA TRP A 176 3.95 4.36 9.62
C TRP A 176 3.07 4.53 10.86
N GLU A 177 3.63 4.25 12.04
CA GLU A 177 2.94 4.40 13.33
C GLU A 177 2.64 5.87 13.65
N GLU A 178 3.57 6.79 13.36
CA GLU A 178 3.36 8.24 13.49
C GLU A 178 2.22 8.75 12.60
N ALA A 179 2.01 8.12 11.45
CA ALA A 179 0.89 8.41 10.55
C ALA A 179 -0.42 7.68 10.93
N GLY A 180 -0.47 7.02 12.09
CA GLY A 180 -1.68 6.46 12.68
C GLY A 180 -1.98 4.99 12.34
N GLY A 181 -1.06 4.30 11.66
CA GLY A 181 -1.18 2.87 11.37
C GLY A 181 -0.48 1.98 12.40
N ILE A 182 -0.58 0.67 12.18
CA ILE A 182 0.03 -0.35 13.04
C ILE A 182 1.27 -0.92 12.34
N GLY A 183 2.43 -0.80 12.97
CA GLY A 183 3.68 -1.35 12.45
C GLY A 183 4.01 -2.74 12.99
N ILE A 184 4.49 -3.63 12.12
CA ILE A 184 5.09 -4.91 12.50
C ILE A 184 6.50 -4.97 11.91
N LEU A 185 7.49 -4.71 12.75
CA LEU A 185 8.89 -4.85 12.38
C LEU A 185 9.24 -6.33 12.10
N HIS A 186 9.50 -6.64 10.84
CA HIS A 186 9.92 -7.96 10.41
C HIS A 186 11.38 -8.23 10.83
N LYS A 187 11.60 -9.39 11.45
CA LYS A 187 12.92 -9.90 11.83
C LYS A 187 13.07 -11.39 11.53
N ASN A 188 11.96 -12.12 11.62
CA ASN A 188 11.79 -13.47 11.13
C ASN A 188 10.29 -13.77 11.05
N THR A 189 9.94 -14.78 10.26
CA THR A 189 8.57 -15.20 10.00
C THR A 189 7.80 -15.51 11.27
N SER A 190 8.35 -16.32 12.18
CA SER A 190 7.65 -16.75 13.40
C SER A 190 7.24 -15.58 14.30
N ARG A 191 8.13 -14.58 14.45
CA ARG A 191 7.82 -13.38 15.24
C ARG A 191 6.74 -12.53 14.58
N THR A 192 6.82 -12.34 13.26
CA THR A 192 5.84 -11.58 12.48
C THR A 192 4.46 -12.23 12.57
N ILE A 193 4.36 -13.54 12.33
CA ILE A 193 3.12 -14.30 12.44
C ILE A 193 2.50 -14.12 13.83
N ARG A 194 3.30 -14.33 14.90
CA ARG A 194 2.82 -14.17 16.27
C ARG A 194 2.29 -12.77 16.57
N HIS A 195 2.95 -11.72 16.07
CA HIS A 195 2.49 -10.34 16.27
C HIS A 195 1.20 -10.06 15.49
N PHE A 196 1.14 -10.51 14.24
CA PHE A 196 -0.03 -10.34 13.38
C PHE A 196 -1.27 -11.06 13.95
N SER A 197 -1.12 -12.31 14.41
CA SER A 197 -2.22 -13.05 15.06
C SER A 197 -2.78 -12.32 16.28
N LYS A 198 -1.91 -11.74 17.12
CA LYS A 198 -2.35 -10.97 18.29
C LYS A 198 -3.18 -9.75 17.89
N ILE A 199 -2.83 -9.06 16.80
CA ILE A 199 -3.61 -7.93 16.29
C ILE A 199 -5.00 -8.41 15.86
N LEU A 200 -5.07 -9.51 15.09
CA LEU A 200 -6.36 -10.07 14.66
C LEU A 200 -7.24 -10.56 15.82
N GLU A 201 -6.66 -11.08 16.90
CA GLU A 201 -7.39 -11.51 18.10
C GLU A 201 -7.96 -10.34 18.91
N ILE A 202 -7.28 -9.18 18.91
CA ILE A 202 -7.74 -7.97 19.59
C ILE A 202 -8.95 -7.41 18.85
N GLU A 203 -8.88 -7.32 17.53
CA GLU A 203 -9.94 -6.76 16.69
C GLU A 203 -11.22 -7.62 16.72
N GLN A 204 -11.12 -8.94 16.88
CA GLN A 204 -12.28 -9.82 17.03
C GLN A 204 -12.99 -9.72 18.39
N LYS A 205 -12.40 -9.04 19.38
CA LYS A 205 -12.97 -8.90 20.73
C LYS A 205 -13.78 -7.63 20.93
N PHE A 206 -13.76 -6.71 19.97
CA PHE A 206 -14.50 -5.46 19.97
C PHE A 206 -15.58 -5.48 18.88
#